data_AF-A0A958Z999-F1
#
_entry.id   AF-A0A958Z999-F1
#
_cell.length_a   1.000
_cell.length_b   1.000
_cell.length_c   1.000
_cell.angle_alpha   90.00
_cell.angle_beta   90.00
_cell.angle_gamma   90.00
#
_symmetry.space_group_name_H-M   'P 1'
#
loop_
_entity.id
_entity.type
_entity.pdbx_description
1 polymer ?
#
loop_
_entity_poly.entity_id
_entity_poly.type
_entity_poly.pdbx_seq_one_letter_code
_entity_poly.pdbx_strand_id
1 'polypeptide(L)'
;NYLYLIGSDKLSTELHNLSEEVNKDCCNLVFDYTYNDENDPNRFYYRSDHYNFAKNNIPVIFYFNGTHADYHQPSDTPDKINYEFLQDRTRLIFQTAWKVANLEHRLIVDKEFH
;
A
#
# COMPACT_ATOMS: atom_id res chain seq x y z
N ASN A 1 1.38 3.69 -14.97
CA ASN A 1 0.50 3.36 -13.84
C ASN A 1 1.36 3.02 -12.63
N TYR A 2 1.68 4.03 -11.82
CA TYR A 2 2.55 3.90 -10.64
C TYR A 2 1.70 3.95 -9.37
N LEU A 3 2.09 3.20 -8.33
CA LEU A 3 1.38 3.14 -7.05
C LEU A 3 2.39 3.13 -5.91
N TYR A 4 2.25 4.04 -4.95
CA TYR A 4 3.07 3.99 -3.75
C TYR A 4 2.57 2.88 -2.83
N LEU A 5 3.46 1.98 -2.42
CA LEU A 5 3.18 0.93 -1.43
C LEU A 5 3.91 1.25 -0.14
N ILE A 6 3.23 2.01 0.71
CA ILE A 6 3.84 2.50 1.94
C ILE A 6 3.69 1.45 3.05
N GLY A 7 4.79 1.09 3.71
CA GLY A 7 4.81 0.16 4.84
C GLY A 7 4.90 -1.33 4.49
N SER A 8 4.76 -1.71 3.21
CA SER A 8 4.62 -3.12 2.80
C SER A 8 5.79 -4.01 3.21
N ASP A 9 7.00 -3.46 3.25
CA ASP A 9 8.25 -4.14 3.55
C ASP A 9 8.78 -3.82 4.96
N LYS A 10 8.03 -3.08 5.79
CA LYS A 10 8.53 -2.63 7.10
C LYS A 10 8.44 -3.67 8.21
N LEU A 11 7.45 -4.57 8.16
CA LEU A 11 7.21 -5.55 9.22
C LEU A 11 7.22 -7.01 8.73
N SER A 12 6.84 -7.25 7.48
CA SER A 12 6.65 -8.62 6.96
C SER A 12 7.22 -8.74 5.55
N THR A 13 8.32 -9.46 5.39
CA THR A 13 8.87 -9.82 4.07
C THR A 13 7.88 -10.67 3.26
N GLU A 14 7.10 -11.51 3.94
CA GLU A 14 6.05 -12.33 3.32
C GLU A 14 4.95 -11.48 2.68
N LEU A 15 4.41 -10.50 3.41
CA LEU A 15 3.36 -9.61 2.89
C LEU A 15 3.85 -8.82 1.66
N HIS A 16 5.08 -8.30 1.72
CA HIS A 16 5.69 -7.58 0.61
C HIS A 16 5.79 -8.47 -0.65
N ASN A 17 6.41 -9.64 -0.52
CA ASN A 17 6.61 -10.57 -1.64
C ASN A 17 5.28 -11.06 -2.23
N LEU A 18 4.28 -11.32 -1.37
CA LEU A 18 2.95 -11.71 -1.82
C LEU A 18 2.28 -10.61 -2.66
N SER A 19 2.40 -9.34 -2.25
CA SER A 19 1.86 -8.22 -3.03
C SER A 19 2.60 -8.01 -4.35
N GLU A 20 3.93 -8.22 -4.39
CA GLU A 20 4.73 -8.20 -5.62
C GLU A 20 4.30 -9.32 -6.60
N GLU A 21 4.12 -10.54 -6.10
CA GLU A 21 3.65 -11.68 -6.89
C GLU A 21 2.27 -11.42 -7.49
N VAL A 22 1.31 -10.97 -6.67
CA VAL A 22 -0.04 -10.63 -7.14
C VAL A 22 0.01 -9.54 -8.21
N ASN A 23 0.83 -8.51 -8.01
CA ASN A 23 0.98 -7.44 -8.99
C ASN A 23 1.47 -7.96 -10.34
N LYS A 24 2.50 -8.80 -10.33
CA LYS A 24 3.06 -9.41 -11.53
C LYS A 24 2.03 -10.27 -12.27
N ASP A 25 1.17 -10.96 -11.55
CA ASP A 25 0.15 -11.84 -12.12
C ASP A 25 -1.07 -11.08 -12.68
N CYS A 26 -1.46 -9.95 -12.07
CA CYS A 26 -2.76 -9.33 -12.36
C CYS A 26 -2.72 -8.06 -13.21
N CYS A 27 -1.73 -7.20 -12.95
CA CYS A 27 -1.88 -5.78 -13.17
C CYS A 27 -0.59 -5.10 -13.65
N ASN A 28 0.58 -5.66 -13.32
CA ASN A 28 1.91 -5.19 -13.71
C ASN A 28 2.11 -3.69 -13.47
N LEU A 29 1.67 -3.21 -12.29
CA LEU A 29 1.83 -1.82 -11.88
C LEU A 29 3.28 -1.55 -11.46
N VAL A 30 3.72 -0.32 -11.62
CA VAL A 30 5.03 0.10 -11.09
C VAL A 30 4.84 0.46 -9.62
N PHE A 31 5.46 -0.31 -8.73
CA PHE A 31 5.46 0.02 -7.30
C PHE A 31 6.58 0.99 -6.96
N ASP A 32 6.24 1.96 -6.13
CA ASP A 32 7.15 2.97 -5.64
C ASP A 32 7.18 2.92 -4.11
N TYR A 33 8.38 2.74 -3.56
CA TYR A 33 8.63 2.59 -2.12
C TYR A 33 9.27 3.84 -1.51
N THR A 34 9.32 4.96 -2.24
CA THR A 34 9.96 6.22 -1.82
C THR A 34 9.58 6.62 -0.40
N TYR A 35 8.30 6.52 -0.05
CA TYR A 35 7.79 6.94 1.26
C TYR A 35 8.01 5.94 2.40
N ASN A 36 8.73 4.84 2.16
CA ASN A 36 9.22 3.96 3.21
C ASN A 36 10.51 4.48 3.84
N ASP A 37 11.22 5.39 3.17
CA ASP A 37 12.41 6.04 3.74
C ASP A 37 12.03 6.79 5.02
N GLU A 38 12.72 6.46 6.12
CA GLU A 38 12.52 7.09 7.42
C GLU A 38 12.92 8.56 7.43
N ASN A 39 13.80 8.95 6.50
CA ASN A 39 14.27 10.31 6.32
C ASN A 39 13.41 11.11 5.34
N ASP A 40 12.37 10.51 4.73
CA ASP A 40 11.45 11.25 3.88
C ASP A 40 10.75 12.36 4.71
N PRO A 41 10.84 13.64 4.30
CA PRO A 41 10.33 14.75 5.09
C PRO A 41 8.80 14.78 5.17
N ASN A 42 8.09 14.11 4.24
CA ASN A 42 6.63 14.06 4.27
C ASN A 42 6.11 13.09 5.32
N ARG A 43 6.92 12.10 5.71
CA ARG A 43 6.63 11.12 6.76
C ARG A 43 5.28 10.41 6.53
N PHE A 44 4.91 10.11 5.27
CA PHE A 44 3.59 9.57 4.93
C PHE A 44 3.26 8.23 5.61
N TYR A 45 4.26 7.39 5.88
CA TYR A 45 4.09 6.17 6.70
C TYR A 45 3.46 6.43 8.07
N TYR A 46 3.61 7.63 8.63
CA TYR A 46 3.10 7.99 9.96
C TYR A 46 1.78 8.77 9.91
N ARG A 47 1.22 9.05 8.72
CA ARG A 47 0.17 10.07 8.52
C ARG A 47 -1.23 9.52 8.19
N SER A 48 -1.45 8.23 8.35
CA SER A 48 -2.73 7.58 8.05
C SER A 48 -3.04 6.48 9.06
N ASP A 49 -4.27 5.99 9.07
CA ASP A 49 -4.82 5.09 10.09
C ASP A 49 -4.05 3.77 10.22
N HIS A 50 -3.42 3.30 9.14
CA HIS A 50 -2.59 2.09 9.12
C HIS A 50 -1.46 2.14 10.16
N TYR A 51 -0.92 3.33 10.47
CA TYR A 51 0.16 3.47 11.44
C TYR A 51 -0.21 2.94 12.83
N ASN A 52 -1.48 3.08 13.25
CA ASN A 52 -1.94 2.57 14.54
C ASN A 52 -1.93 1.03 14.62
N PHE A 53 -1.98 0.35 13.47
CA PHE A 53 -1.80 -1.10 13.39
C PHE A 53 -0.30 -1.44 13.37
N ALA A 54 0.49 -0.73 12.55
CA ALA A 54 1.93 -0.96 12.44
C ALA A 54 2.65 -0.82 13.79
N LYS A 55 2.34 0.21 14.58
CA LYS A 55 2.93 0.42 15.92
C LYS A 55 2.60 -0.68 16.94
N ASN A 56 1.66 -1.55 16.61
CA ASN A 56 1.29 -2.73 17.40
C ASN A 56 1.75 -4.03 16.72
N ASN A 57 2.79 -3.98 15.88
CA ASN A 57 3.37 -5.11 15.15
C ASN A 57 2.37 -5.85 14.25
N ILE A 58 1.43 -5.13 13.65
CA ILE A 58 0.53 -5.68 12.63
C ILE A 58 1.06 -5.25 11.26
N PRO A 59 1.43 -6.18 10.36
CA PRO A 59 1.84 -5.85 8.99
C PRO A 59 0.78 -5.06 8.22
N VAL A 60 1.20 -4.09 7.43
CA VAL A 60 0.32 -3.17 6.69
C VAL A 60 0.84 -2.92 5.28
N ILE A 61 -0.08 -2.65 4.35
CA ILE A 61 0.22 -1.98 3.09
C ILE A 61 -0.71 -0.77 2.98
N PHE A 62 -0.13 0.41 2.83
CA PHE A 62 -0.87 1.62 2.49
C PHE A 62 -0.69 1.95 1.01
N TYR A 63 -1.74 1.68 0.23
CA TYR A 63 -1.80 1.98 -1.20
C TYR A 63 -2.11 3.46 -1.42
N PHE A 64 -1.16 4.21 -1.99
CA PHE A 64 -1.24 5.66 -2.09
C PHE A 64 -0.87 6.17 -3.49
N ASN A 65 -1.54 7.25 -3.93
CA ASN A 65 -1.33 7.87 -5.26
C ASN A 65 -0.53 9.18 -5.19
N GLY A 66 -0.04 9.57 -4.01
CA GLY A 66 0.49 10.91 -3.81
C GLY A 66 -0.61 11.93 -3.50
N THR A 67 -0.19 13.15 -3.19
CA THR A 67 -1.09 14.31 -3.08
C THR A 67 -1.38 14.88 -4.48
N HIS A 68 -2.46 15.64 -4.59
CA HIS A 68 -2.86 16.32 -5.83
C HIS A 68 -3.37 17.73 -5.53
N ALA A 69 -3.46 18.56 -6.57
CA ALA A 69 -3.83 19.98 -6.43
C ALA A 69 -5.21 20.21 -5.81
N ASP A 70 -6.12 19.23 -5.97
CA ASP A 70 -7.48 19.28 -5.43
C ASP A 70 -7.60 18.69 -4.03
N TYR A 71 -6.52 18.15 -3.45
CA TYR A 71 -6.58 17.51 -2.14
C TYR A 71 -7.06 18.50 -1.06
N HIS A 72 -8.05 18.10 -0.25
CA HIS A 72 -8.73 18.95 0.75
C HIS A 72 -9.48 20.15 0.16
N GLN A 73 -9.84 20.12 -1.13
CA GLN A 73 -10.62 21.17 -1.78
C GLN A 73 -12.00 20.65 -2.23
N PRO A 74 -13.03 21.52 -2.32
CA PRO A 74 -14.33 21.14 -2.88
C PRO A 74 -14.27 20.69 -4.35
N SER A 75 -13.16 20.98 -5.03
CA SER A 75 -12.90 20.53 -6.40
C SER A 75 -12.41 19.09 -6.50
N ASP A 76 -12.19 18.39 -5.37
CA ASP A 76 -11.94 16.95 -5.33
C ASP A 76 -13.23 16.19 -5.66
N THR A 77 -13.40 15.87 -6.93
CA THR A 77 -14.69 15.48 -7.52
C THR A 77 -14.56 14.22 -8.39
N PRO A 78 -15.60 13.38 -8.48
CA PRO A 78 -15.50 12.05 -9.11
C PRO A 78 -15.10 12.04 -10.58
N ASP A 79 -15.30 13.14 -11.32
CA ASP A 79 -14.91 13.28 -12.72
C ASP A 79 -13.38 13.33 -12.91
N LYS A 80 -12.62 13.59 -11.85
CA LYS A 80 -11.15 13.60 -11.87
C LYS A 80 -10.52 12.24 -11.61
N ILE A 81 -11.33 11.23 -11.31
CA ILE A 81 -10.85 9.88 -11.06
C ILE A 81 -10.44 9.23 -12.38
N ASN A 82 -9.21 8.73 -12.46
CA ASN A 82 -8.82 7.78 -13.50
C ASN A 82 -9.39 6.39 -13.14
N TYR A 83 -10.56 6.06 -13.70
CA TYR A 83 -11.29 4.82 -13.40
C TYR A 83 -10.60 3.55 -13.94
N GLU A 84 -9.93 3.63 -15.08
CA GLU A 84 -9.16 2.50 -15.61
C GLU A 84 -8.04 2.13 -14.64
N PHE A 85 -7.28 3.12 -14.17
CA PHE A 85 -6.25 2.88 -13.18
C PHE A 85 -6.81 2.54 -11.79
N LEU A 86 -8.00 3.04 -11.43
CA LEU A 86 -8.69 2.61 -10.21
C LEU A 86 -9.03 1.11 -10.25
N GLN A 87 -9.52 0.61 -11.39
CA GLN A 87 -9.86 -0.80 -11.56
C GLN A 87 -8.65 -1.71 -11.34
N ASP A 88 -7.49 -1.38 -11.91
CA ASP A 88 -6.27 -2.17 -11.71
C ASP A 88 -5.84 -2.19 -10.24
N ARG A 89 -5.91 -1.05 -9.55
CA ARG A 89 -5.62 -0.95 -8.11
C ARG A 89 -6.59 -1.79 -7.29
N THR A 90 -7.88 -1.74 -7.61
CA THR A 90 -8.89 -2.56 -6.92
C THR A 90 -8.64 -4.05 -7.11
N ARG A 91 -8.28 -4.49 -8.33
CA ARG A 91 -7.94 -5.90 -8.61
C ARG A 91 -6.72 -6.36 -7.81
N LEU A 92 -5.65 -5.55 -7.80
CA LEU A 92 -4.46 -5.81 -6.99
C LEU A 92 -4.81 -5.95 -5.50
N ILE A 93 -5.48 -4.95 -4.92
CA ILE A 93 -5.81 -4.92 -3.49
C ILE A 93 -6.68 -6.12 -3.11
N PHE A 94 -7.70 -6.43 -3.92
CA PHE A 94 -8.57 -7.56 -3.70
C PHE A 94 -7.79 -8.89 -3.71
N GLN A 95 -6.94 -9.11 -4.72
CA GLN A 95 -6.20 -10.36 -4.84
C GLN A 95 -5.14 -10.52 -3.75
N THR A 96 -4.46 -9.44 -3.36
CA THR A 96 -3.52 -9.45 -2.22
C THR A 96 -4.26 -9.81 -0.93
N ALA A 97 -5.38 -9.14 -0.63
CA ALA A 97 -6.19 -9.45 0.56
C ALA A 97 -6.74 -10.89 0.52
N TRP A 98 -7.17 -11.36 -0.66
CA TRP A 98 -7.65 -12.71 -0.86
C TRP A 98 -6.58 -13.76 -0.58
N LYS A 99 -5.36 -13.58 -1.11
CA LYS A 99 -4.25 -14.51 -0.83
C LYS A 99 -3.89 -14.50 0.66
N VAL A 100 -3.79 -13.33 1.29
CA VAL A 100 -3.51 -13.22 2.74
C VAL A 100 -4.58 -13.93 3.59
N ALA A 101 -5.86 -13.75 3.26
CA ALA A 101 -6.96 -14.36 4.00
C ALA A 101 -7.01 -15.90 3.90
N ASN A 102 -6.33 -16.48 2.90
CA ASN A 102 -6.30 -17.93 2.65
C ASN A 102 -4.94 -18.57 3.00
N LEU A 103 -4.04 -17.84 3.67
CA LEU A 103 -2.83 -18.45 4.24
C LEU A 103 -3.21 -19.42 5.38
N GLU A 104 -2.50 -20.54 5.47
CA GLU A 104 -2.67 -21.49 6.57
C GLU A 104 -2.14 -20.96 7.91
N HIS A 105 -1.34 -19.90 7.85
CA HIS A 105 -0.73 -19.21 8.98
C HIS A 105 -1.00 -17.70 8.91
N ARG A 106 -0.79 -17.03 10.05
CA ARG A 106 -0.78 -15.57 10.09
C ARG A 106 0.49 -15.06 9.43
N LEU A 107 0.40 -13.90 8.77
CA LEU A 107 1.57 -13.19 8.23
C LEU A 107 2.69 -13.11 9.27
N ILE A 108 3.89 -13.49 8.83
CA ILE A 108 5.07 -13.48 9.69
C ILE A 108 5.57 -12.04 9.86
N VAL A 109 5.80 -11.64 11.11
CA VAL A 109 6.49 -10.39 11.45
C VAL A 109 7.96 -10.72 11.67
N ASP A 110 8.80 -10.44 10.68
CA ASP A 110 10.23 -10.80 10.64
C ASP A 110 11.17 -9.59 10.72
N LYS A 111 10.62 -8.38 10.85
CA LYS A 111 11.36 -7.13 11.01
C LYS A 111 10.92 -6.41 12.27
N GLU A 112 11.86 -5.71 12.90
CA GLU A 112 11.56 -4.86 14.06
C GLU A 112 10.81 -3.61 13.62
N PHE A 113 9.90 -3.14 14.48
CA PHE A 113 9.23 -1.87 14.27
C PHE A 113 10.21 -0.71 14.53
N HIS A 114 10.33 0.19 13.56
CA HIS A 114 11.16 1.40 13.60
C HIS A 114 10.32 2.65 13.29
#